data_AF-A0A2N3JU54-F1
#
_entry.id   AF-A0A2N3JU54-F1
#
_cell.length_a   1.000
_cell.length_b   1.000
_cell.length_c   1.000
_cell.angle_alpha   90.00
_cell.angle_beta   90.00
_cell.angle_gamma   90.00
#
_symmetry.space_group_name_H-M   'P 1'
#
loop_
_entity.id
_entity.type
_entity.pdbx_description
1 polymer ?
#
loop_
_entity_poly.entity_id
_entity_poly.type
_entity_poly.pdbx_seq_one_letter_code
_entity_poly.pdbx_strand_id
1 'polypeptide(L)'
;MAITVDEKSLKHGVLSLVVTLVEVIQEALERQAERRMQGGSLTTEELERLGDALLELDEAMDEIKEEHGITSSVANLHRGLDEVVDDVVDKLVNPARWAEEAGR
;
A
#
# COMPACT_ATOMS: atom_id res chain seq x y z
N MET A 1 12.80 22.77 22.64
CA MET A 1 13.62 22.43 21.46
C MET A 1 12.66 22.39 20.27
N ALA A 2 12.70 23.39 19.39
CA ALA A 2 11.83 23.40 18.22
C ALA A 2 12.33 22.33 17.26
N ILE A 3 11.48 21.37 16.90
CA ILE A 3 11.78 20.43 15.81
C ILE A 3 11.75 21.27 14.54
N THR A 4 12.92 21.61 14.01
CA THR A 4 13.06 22.18 12.68
C THR A 4 12.77 21.07 11.68
N VAL A 5 11.54 21.05 11.15
CA VAL A 5 11.17 20.14 10.07
C VAL A 5 11.71 20.73 8.77
N ASP A 6 12.56 19.98 8.08
CA ASP A 6 12.92 20.30 6.71
C ASP A 6 11.68 20.13 5.82
N GLU A 7 11.16 21.25 5.32
CA GLU A 7 9.94 21.30 4.52
C GLU A 7 10.04 20.45 3.23
N LYS A 8 11.24 20.33 2.64
CA LYS A 8 11.46 19.46 1.48
C LYS A 8 11.35 18.00 1.89
N SER A 9 12.02 17.61 2.97
CA SER A 9 11.95 16.25 3.50
C SER A 9 10.52 15.86 3.88
N LEU A 10 9.74 16.79 4.45
CA LEU A 10 8.34 16.54 4.80
C LEU A 10 7.48 16.32 3.55
N LYS A 11 7.61 17.18 2.53
CA LYS A 11 6.86 17.05 1.27
C LYS A 11 7.15 15.72 0.59
N HIS A 12 8.43 15.31 0.51
CA HIS A 12 8.80 14.00 -0.04
C HIS A 12 8.23 12.84 0.78
N GLY A 13 8.28 12.91 2.11
CA GLY A 13 7.74 11.88 2.99
C GLY A 13 6.22 11.72 2.85
N VAL A 14 5.47 12.83 2.85
CA VAL A 14 4.01 12.81 2.67
C VAL A 14 3.63 12.30 1.29
N LEU A 15 4.32 12.75 0.24
CA LEU A 15 4.04 12.27 -1.12
C LEU A 15 4.32 10.76 -1.25
N SER A 16 5.43 10.28 -0.68
CA SER A 16 5.74 8.85 -0.65
C SER A 16 4.64 8.04 0.04
N LEU A 17 4.12 8.55 1.17
CA LEU A 17 3.01 7.92 1.90
C LEU A 17 1.72 7.87 1.07
N VAL A 18 1.37 8.97 0.41
CA VAL A 18 0.16 9.02 -0.43
C VAL A 18 0.27 8.06 -1.60
N VAL A 19 1.40 8.04 -2.32
CA VAL A 19 1.63 7.11 -3.43
C VAL A 19 1.55 5.66 -2.96
N THR A 20 2.23 5.32 -1.84
CA THR A 20 2.18 3.98 -1.26
C THR A 20 0.75 3.58 -0.89
N LEU A 21 -0.04 4.49 -0.34
CA LEU A 21 -1.44 4.22 0.00
C LEU A 21 -2.29 3.95 -1.25
N VAL A 22 -2.06 4.69 -2.33
CA VAL A 22 -2.76 4.46 -3.60
C VAL A 22 -2.43 3.07 -4.15
N GLU A 23 -1.17 2.65 -4.15
CA GLU A 23 -0.75 1.30 -4.57
C GLU A 23 -1.42 0.20 -3.75
N VAL A 24 -1.46 0.34 -2.42
CA VAL A 24 -2.13 -0.62 -1.54
C VAL A 24 -3.63 -0.72 -1.85
N ILE A 25 -4.27 0.41 -2.15
CA ILE A 25 -5.69 0.42 -2.55
C ILE A 25 -5.87 -0.26 -3.91
N GLN A 26 -4.99 0.00 -4.88
CA GLN A 26 -5.01 -0.65 -6.19
C GLN A 26 -4.90 -2.17 -6.06
N GLU A 27 -3.93 -2.68 -5.30
CA GLU A 27 -3.82 -4.13 -5.05
C GLU A 27 -5.08 -4.70 -4.38
N ALA A 28 -5.70 -3.96 -3.46
CA ALA A 28 -6.94 -4.38 -2.81
C ALA A 28 -8.12 -4.45 -3.80
N LEU A 29 -8.19 -3.48 -4.73
CA LEU A 29 -9.19 -3.46 -5.80
C LEU A 29 -8.99 -4.60 -6.79
N GLU A 30 -7.75 -4.90 -7.18
CA GLU A 30 -7.41 -6.05 -8.03
C GLU A 30 -7.85 -7.37 -7.39
N ARG A 31 -7.48 -7.58 -6.12
CA ARG A 31 -7.92 -8.75 -5.34
C ARG A 31 -9.44 -8.84 -5.25
N GLN A 32 -10.15 -7.71 -5.16
CA GLN A 32 -11.60 -7.69 -5.15
C GLN A 32 -12.20 -8.00 -6.53
N ALA A 33 -11.61 -7.47 -7.60
CA ALA A 33 -12.01 -7.73 -8.98
C ALA A 33 -11.93 -9.23 -9.26
N GLU A 34 -10.84 -9.87 -8.86
CA GLU A 34 -10.66 -11.33 -8.98
C GLU A 34 -11.78 -12.10 -8.26
N ARG A 35 -12.07 -11.75 -7.01
CA ARG A 35 -13.16 -12.38 -6.23
C ARG A 35 -14.53 -12.20 -6.90
N ARG A 36 -14.82 -11.01 -7.43
CA ARG A 36 -16.10 -10.71 -8.09
C ARG A 36 -16.24 -11.39 -9.44
N MET A 37 -15.14 -11.53 -10.18
CA MET A 37 -15.06 -12.30 -11.42
C MET A 37 -15.37 -13.78 -11.15
N GLN A 38 -14.71 -14.38 -10.15
CA GLN A 38 -14.97 -15.77 -9.75
C GLN A 38 -16.42 -15.98 -9.25
N GLY A 39 -17.00 -14.97 -8.60
CA GLY A 39 -18.38 -14.98 -8.12
C GLY A 39 -19.44 -14.64 -9.18
N GLY A 40 -19.04 -14.31 -10.42
CA GLY A 40 -19.97 -13.92 -11.50
C GLY A 40 -20.73 -12.61 -11.25
N SER A 41 -20.25 -11.77 -10.31
CA SER A 41 -20.91 -10.52 -9.92
C SER A 41 -20.36 -9.30 -10.68
N LEU A 42 -19.59 -9.52 -11.73
CA LEU A 42 -18.98 -8.51 -12.58
C LEU A 42 -19.11 -8.98 -14.03
N THR A 43 -19.61 -8.14 -14.93
CA THR A 43 -19.65 -8.48 -16.36
C THR A 43 -18.26 -8.35 -16.97
N THR A 44 -18.06 -8.95 -18.14
CA THR A 44 -16.80 -8.81 -18.89
C THR A 44 -16.49 -7.36 -19.20
N GLU A 45 -17.50 -6.56 -19.61
CA GLU A 45 -17.32 -5.15 -19.93
C GLU A 45 -16.96 -4.31 -18.68
N GLU A 46 -17.51 -4.65 -17.51
CA GLU A 46 -17.13 -4.01 -16.25
C GLU A 46 -15.70 -4.35 -15.84
N LEU A 47 -15.24 -5.57 -16.16
CA LEU A 47 -13.90 -6.04 -15.84
C LEU A 47 -12.85 -5.37 -16.74
N GLU A 48 -13.11 -5.26 -18.04
CA GLU A 48 -12.25 -4.55 -18.98
C GLU A 48 -12.09 -3.09 -18.57
N ARG A 49 -13.20 -2.39 -18.32
CA ARG A 49 -13.17 -0.98 -17.86
C ARG A 49 -12.41 -0.78 -16.56
N LEU A 50 -12.51 -1.74 -15.63
CA LEU A 50 -11.77 -1.69 -14.38
C LEU A 50 -10.27 -1.91 -14.62
N GLY A 51 -9.91 -2.89 -15.46
CA GLY A 51 -8.53 -3.15 -15.84
C GLY A 51 -7.87 -1.92 -16.48
N ASP A 52 -8.53 -1.29 -17.45
CA ASP A 52 -8.04 -0.07 -18.10
C ASP A 52 -7.81 1.05 -17.09
N ALA A 53 -8.76 1.28 -16.18
CA ALA A 53 -8.62 2.33 -15.16
C ALA A 53 -7.49 2.07 -14.16
N LEU A 54 -7.22 0.81 -13.82
CA LEU A 54 -6.10 0.44 -12.95
C LEU A 54 -4.75 0.59 -13.66
N LEU A 55 -4.68 0.25 -14.95
CA LEU A 55 -3.47 0.46 -15.75
C LEU A 55 -3.14 1.95 -15.91
N GLU A 56 -4.13 2.79 -16.22
CA GLU A 56 -3.96 4.25 -16.28
C GLU A 56 -3.49 4.83 -14.94
N LEU A 57 -4.00 4.28 -13.82
CA LEU A 57 -3.58 4.69 -12.49
C LEU A 57 -2.13 4.28 -12.20
N ASP A 58 -1.74 3.06 -12.56
CA ASP A 58 -0.38 2.53 -12.39
C ASP A 58 0.65 3.41 -13.12
N GLU A 59 0.38 3.73 -14.39
CA GLU A 59 1.20 4.62 -15.21
C GLU A 59 1.34 6.00 -14.57
N ALA A 60 0.23 6.59 -14.11
CA ALA A 60 0.25 7.88 -13.43
C ALA A 60 1.03 7.86 -12.10
N MET A 61 0.95 6.75 -11.34
CA MET A 61 1.72 6.60 -10.11
C MET A 61 3.21 6.49 -10.40
N ASP A 62 3.60 5.76 -11.44
CA ASP A 62 4.99 5.63 -11.86
C ASP A 62 5.59 6.95 -12.34
N GLU A 63 4.85 7.72 -13.13
CA GLU A 63 5.26 9.08 -13.53
C GLU A 63 5.50 9.99 -12.31
N ILE A 64 4.60 9.98 -11.33
CA ILE A 64 4.75 10.76 -10.08
C ILE A 64 5.99 10.31 -9.29
N LYS A 65 6.25 9.00 -9.21
CA LYS A 65 7.42 8.49 -8.50
C LYS A 65 8.72 8.97 -9.14
N GLU A 66 8.78 8.91 -10.46
CA GLU A 66 9.93 9.34 -11.24
C GLU A 66 10.15 10.85 -11.15
N GLU A 67 9.11 11.66 -11.39
CA GLU A 67 9.18 13.12 -11.35
C GLU A 67 9.68 13.64 -10.00
N HIS A 68 9.24 13.01 -8.91
CA HIS A 68 9.58 13.42 -7.56
C HIS A 68 10.76 12.65 -6.93
N GLY A 69 11.35 11.69 -7.65
CA GLY A 69 12.49 10.90 -7.17
C GLY A 69 12.19 10.09 -5.91
N ILE A 70 10.96 9.60 -5.76
CA ILE A 70 10.47 8.90 -4.55
C ILE A 70 10.31 7.40 -4.73
N THR A 71 10.66 6.83 -5.89
CA THR A 71 10.51 5.39 -6.18
C THR A 71 11.07 4.50 -5.06
N SER A 72 12.29 4.80 -4.59
CA SER A 72 12.91 4.03 -3.50
C SER A 72 12.24 4.25 -2.15
N SER A 73 11.78 5.47 -1.85
CA SER A 73 11.07 5.80 -0.61
C SER A 73 9.73 5.07 -0.52
N VAL A 74 8.99 5.04 -1.63
CA VAL A 74 7.74 4.27 -1.77
C VAL A 74 8.01 2.79 -1.56
N ALA A 75 8.97 2.20 -2.28
CA ALA A 75 9.32 0.79 -2.14
C ALA A 75 9.80 0.40 -0.72
N ASN A 76 10.51 1.30 -0.03
CA ASN A 76 10.89 1.10 1.37
C ASN A 76 9.68 1.15 2.31
N LEU A 77 8.78 2.11 2.09
CA LEU A 77 7.59 2.27 2.92
C LEU A 77 6.61 1.10 2.74
N HIS A 78 6.41 0.64 1.50
CA HIS A 78 5.61 -0.53 1.17
C HIS A 78 6.11 -1.78 1.93
N ARG A 79 7.41 -2.10 1.85
CA ARG A 79 8.00 -3.20 2.65
C ARG A 79 7.82 -3.03 4.15
N GLY A 80 7.97 -1.82 4.67
CA GLY A 80 7.74 -1.55 6.09
C GLY A 80 6.28 -1.80 6.51
N LEU A 81 5.32 -1.55 5.62
CA LEU A 81 3.92 -1.88 5.85
C LEU A 81 3.71 -3.40 5.89
N ASP A 82 4.34 -4.15 4.98
CA ASP A 82 4.28 -5.62 4.98
C ASP A 82 4.81 -6.21 6.28
N GLU A 83 5.98 -5.74 6.75
CA GLU A 83 6.57 -6.17 8.04
C GLU A 83 5.63 -5.89 9.22
N VAL A 84 4.99 -4.71 9.25
CA VAL A 84 4.03 -4.35 10.29
C VAL A 84 2.77 -5.22 10.23
N VAL A 85 2.28 -5.53 9.03
CA VAL A 85 1.11 -6.39 8.84
C VAL A 85 1.42 -7.81 9.29
N ASP A 86 2.58 -8.37 8.91
CA ASP A 86 3.02 -9.70 9.32
C ASP A 86 3.12 -9.81 10.83
N ASP A 87 3.70 -8.82 11.51
CA ASP A 87 3.77 -8.76 12.97
C ASP A 87 2.39 -8.77 13.64
N VAL A 88 1.43 -8.04 13.07
CA VAL A 88 0.05 -7.99 13.59
C VAL A 88 -0.65 -9.34 13.36
N VAL A 89 -0.49 -9.94 12.19
CA VAL A 89 -1.08 -11.25 11.85
C VAL A 89 -0.49 -12.34 12.73
N ASP A 90 0.82 -12.37 12.92
CA ASP A 90 1.53 -13.31 13.81
C ASP A 90 0.99 -13.26 15.23
N LYS A 91 0.77 -12.06 15.76
CA LYS A 91 0.20 -11.87 17.10
C LYS A 91 -1.23 -12.42 17.15
N LEU A 92 -2.06 -12.19 16.15
CA LEU A 92 -3.43 -12.70 16.15
C LEU A 92 -3.51 -14.23 16.07
N VAL A 93 -2.63 -14.86 15.27
CA VAL A 93 -2.63 -16.31 15.05
C VAL A 93 -1.95 -17.07 16.19
N ASN A 94 -1.00 -16.46 16.90
CA ASN A 94 -0.30 -17.09 18.01
C ASN A 94 -0.45 -16.32 19.35
N PRO A 95 -1.53 -16.60 20.12
CA PRO A 95 -1.79 -15.95 21.41
C PRO A 95 -0.71 -16.23 22.46
N ALA A 96 0.05 -17.32 22.35
CA ALA A 96 1.07 -17.69 23.33
C ALA A 96 2.28 -16.72 23.30
N ARG A 97 2.55 -16.09 22.15
CA ARG A 97 3.61 -15.06 22.02
C ARG A 97 3.32 -13.81 22.88
N TRP A 98 2.05 -13.51 23.15
CA TRP A 98 1.64 -12.40 24.02
C TRP A 98 2.04 -12.61 25.48
N ALA A 99 2.05 -13.86 25.94
CA ALA A 99 2.39 -14.21 27.32
C ALA A 99 3.89 -14.08 27.61
N GLU A 100 4.75 -14.25 26.60
CA GLU A 100 6.21 -14.13 26.73
C GLU A 100 6.71 -12.68 26.65
N GLU A 101 5.99 -11.79 25.97
CA GLU A 101 6.30 -10.34 25.92
C GLU A 101 5.78 -9.59 27.15
N ALA A 102 4.61 -9.95 27.68
CA ALA A 102 4.06 -9.35 28.90
C ALA A 102 4.80 -9.74 30.19
N GLY A 103 5.70 -10.73 30.10
CA GLY A 103 6.54 -11.21 31.21
C GLY A 103 7.95 -10.63 31.28
N ARG A 104 8.29 -9.63 30.44
CA ARG A 104 9.60 -8.97 30.42
C ARG A 104 9.53 -7.48 30.74
#